data_AF-A0A5K1BW38-F1
#
_entry.id   AF-A0A5K1BW38-F1
#
_cell.length_a   1.000
_cell.length_b   1.000
_cell.length_c   1.000
_cell.angle_alpha   90.00
_cell.angle_beta   90.00
_cell.angle_gamma   90.00
#
_symmetry.space_group_name_H-M   'P 1'
#
loop_
_entity.id
_entity.type
_entity.pdbx_description
1 polymer ?
#
loop_
_entity_poly.entity_id
_entity_poly.type
_entity_poly.pdbx_seq_one_letter_code
_entity_poly.pdbx_strand_id
1 'polypeptide(L)' 'EEMVEPAVRGAKNVIQAAAEAGVRRVVFTSSIGAVYMDPNRSPDVVVDENCWSDLDFCKNTR' A
#
# COMPACT_ATOMS: atom_id res chain seq x y z
N GLU A 1 5.10 11.82 -9.94
CA GLU A 1 4.28 12.21 -8.77
C GLU A 1 2.76 12.16 -9.01
N GLU A 2 2.27 12.13 -10.25
CA GLU A 2 0.83 12.19 -10.56
C GLU A 2 -0.02 10.97 -10.11
N MET A 3 0.61 9.92 -9.58
CA MET A 3 -0.07 8.65 -9.23
C MET A 3 -0.39 8.52 -7.73
N VAL A 4 0.38 9.15 -6.85
CA VAL A 4 0.28 8.92 -5.39
C VAL A 4 -0.98 9.56 -4.82
N GLU A 5 -1.18 10.85 -5.11
CA GLU A 5 -2.32 11.58 -4.57
C GLU A 5 -3.68 11.01 -5.06
N PRO A 6 -3.88 10.69 -6.35
CA PRO A 6 -5.11 10.04 -6.79
C PRO A 6 -5.36 8.67 -6.16
N ALA A 7 -4.31 7.86 -5.99
CA ALA A 7 -4.44 6.55 -5.36
C ALA A 7 -4.88 6.66 -3.89
N VAL A 8 -4.25 7.56 -3.12
CA VAL A 8 -4.59 7.78 -1.71
C VAL A 8 -5.99 8.38 -1.57
N ARG A 9 -6.31 9.42 -2.34
CA ARG A 9 -7.60 10.09 -2.28
C ARG A 9 -8.73 9.18 -2.75
N GLY A 10 -8.52 8.44 -3.85
CA GLY A 10 -9.49 7.48 -4.37
C GLY A 10 -9.81 6.36 -3.38
N ALA A 11 -8.79 5.75 -2.78
CA ALA A 11 -8.98 4.71 -1.77
C ALA A 11 -9.76 5.23 -0.55
N LYS A 12 -9.39 6.42 -0.03
CA LYS A 12 -10.10 7.06 1.09
C LYS A 12 -11.57 7.32 0.78
N ASN A 13 -11.86 7.87 -0.39
CA ASN A 13 -13.23 8.17 -0.81
C ASN A 13 -14.11 6.91 -0.85
N VAL A 14 -13.59 5.81 -1.41
CA VAL A 14 -14.34 4.54 -1.49
C VAL A 14 -14.57 3.93 -0.10
N ILE A 15 -13.55 3.94 0.77
CA ILE A 15 -13.69 3.42 2.14
C ILE A 15 -14.72 4.23 2.92
N GLN A 16 -14.69 5.56 2.80
CA GLN A 16 -15.65 6.44 3.45
C GLN A 16 -17.08 6.19 2.93
N ALA A 17 -17.27 6.14 1.62
CA ALA A 17 -18.58 5.85 1.03
C ALA A 17 -19.12 4.47 1.43
N ALA A 18 -18.26 3.46 1.50
CA ALA A 18 -18.64 2.12 1.95
C ALA A 18 -19.09 2.11 3.42
N ALA A 19 -18.40 2.87 4.28
CA ALA A 19 -18.78 3.03 5.69
C ALA A 19 -20.12 3.74 5.83
N GLU A 20 -20.33 4.84 5.10
CA GLU A 20 -21.60 5.61 5.09
C GLU A 20 -22.78 4.75 4.59
N ALA A 21 -22.54 3.88 3.61
CA ALA A 21 -23.54 2.96 3.07
C ALA A 21 -23.78 1.70 3.92
N GLY A 22 -23.06 1.50 5.02
CA GLY A 22 -23.19 0.31 5.86
C GLY A 22 -22.71 -0.98 5.18
N VAL A 23 -21.75 -0.90 4.25
CA VAL A 23 -21.18 -2.05 3.56
C VAL A 23 -20.50 -2.98 4.56
N ARG A 24 -20.87 -4.26 4.54
CA ARG A 24 -20.33 -5.27 5.46
C ARG A 24 -18.81 -5.49 5.35
N ARG A 25 -18.25 -5.40 4.15
CA ARG A 25 -16.82 -5.68 3.89
C ARG A 25 -16.33 -4.99 2.62
N VAL A 26 -15.15 -4.40 2.71
CA VAL A 26 -14.38 -3.88 1.57
C VAL A 26 -13.14 -4.75 1.38
N VAL A 27 -12.78 -5.06 0.13
CA VAL A 27 -11.51 -5.71 -0.23
C VAL A 27 -10.71 -4.72 -1.06
N PHE A 28 -9.54 -4.33 -0.57
CA PHE A 28 -8.66 -3.39 -1.25
C PHE A 28 -7.55 -4.14 -1.99
N THR A 29 -7.48 -3.95 -3.31
CA THR A 29 -6.40 -4.50 -4.13
C THR A 29 -5.15 -3.63 -3.96
N SER A 30 -4.27 -4.06 -3.06
CA SER A 30 -2.92 -3.50 -2.95
C SER A 30 -1.98 -4.17 -3.98
N SER A 31 -0.67 -4.04 -3.78
CA SER A 31 0.37 -4.64 -4.63
C SER A 31 1.53 -5.15 -3.77
N ILE A 32 2.27 -6.13 -4.28
CA ILE A 32 3.54 -6.57 -3.68
C ILE A 32 4.53 -5.41 -3.51
N GLY A 33 4.42 -4.35 -4.34
CA GLY A 33 5.25 -3.15 -4.23
C GLY A 33 5.15 -2.41 -2.89
N ALA A 34 4.10 -2.65 -2.09
CA ALA A 34 3.98 -2.12 -0.72
C ALA A 34 4.73 -2.97 0.34
N VAL A 35 5.26 -4.13 -0.05
CA VAL A 35 5.84 -5.14 0.85
C VAL A 35 7.34 -5.35 0.64
N TYR A 36 7.81 -5.51 -0.60
CA TYR A 36 9.17 -6.03 -0.86
C TYR A 36 10.27 -4.99 -1.10
N MET A 37 9.92 -3.72 -1.34
CA MET A 37 10.87 -2.68 -1.75
C MET A 37 11.58 -2.06 -0.55
N ASP A 38 12.40 -2.85 0.12
CA ASP A 38 13.15 -2.46 1.32
C ASP A 38 14.62 -2.91 1.20
N PRO A 39 15.57 -1.98 0.99
CA PRO A 39 16.98 -2.31 0.81
C PRO A 39 17.66 -2.74 2.12
N ASN A 40 17.02 -2.50 3.27
CA ASN A 40 17.56 -2.82 4.59
C ASN A 40 17.11 -4.22 5.07
N ARG A 41 16.23 -4.88 4.31
CA ARG A 41 15.77 -6.23 4.65
C ARG A 41 16.88 -7.24 4.46
N SER A 42 17.13 -8.04 5.49
CA SER A 42 18.06 -9.16 5.40
C SER A 42 17.58 -10.18 4.34
N PRO A 43 18.48 -10.73 3.50
CA PRO A 43 18.13 -11.71 2.48
C PRO A 43 17.60 -13.03 3.07
N ASP A 44 17.87 -13.31 4.35
CA ASP A 44 17.43 -14.52 5.04
C ASP A 44 16.02 -14.41 5.64
N VAL A 45 15.42 -13.21 5.60
CA VAL A 45 14.08 -12.98 6.15
C VAL A 45 13.02 -13.47 5.17
N VAL A 46 12.15 -14.35 5.65
CA VAL A 46 10.93 -14.73 4.93
C VAL A 46 9.99 -13.53 4.88
N VAL A 47 9.59 -13.12 3.68
CA VAL A 47 8.65 -12.02 3.47
C VAL A 47 7.23 -12.50 3.78
N ASP A 48 6.57 -11.84 4.72
CA ASP A 48 5.21 -12.12 5.17
C ASP A 48 4.32 -10.85 5.15
N GLU A 49 3.11 -10.94 5.68
CA GLU A 49 2.15 -9.83 5.73
C GLU A 49 2.53 -8.70 6.71
N ASN A 50 3.57 -8.89 7.53
CA ASN A 50 4.07 -7.85 8.43
C ASN A 50 5.16 -6.98 7.79
N CYS A 51 5.66 -7.37 6.62
CA CYS A 51 6.69 -6.67 5.88
C CYS A 51 6.14 -5.43 5.15
N TRP A 52 6.89 -4.34 5.16
CA TRP A 52 6.59 -3.11 4.42
C TRP A 52 7.77 -2.64 3.59
N SER A 53 7.48 -2.02 2.46
CA SER A 53 8.48 -1.32 1.65
C SER A 53 9.00 -0.07 2.35
N ASP A 54 10.27 0.25 2.14
CA ASP A 54 10.87 1.50 2.59
C ASP A 54 10.41 2.65 1.67
N LEU A 55 9.74 3.65 2.25
CA LEU A 55 9.12 4.72 1.48
C LEU A 55 10.15 5.61 0.76
N ASP A 56 11.29 5.85 1.38
CA ASP A 56 12.30 6.74 0.81
C ASP A 56 13.06 6.04 -0.31
N PHE A 57 13.33 4.74 -0.16
CA PHE A 57 13.82 3.90 -1.25
C PHE A 57 12.84 3.89 -2.43
N CYS A 58 11.54 3.69 -2.18
CA CYS A 58 10.51 3.68 -3.23
C CYS A 58 10.44 5.00 -4.01
N LYS A 59 10.55 6.16 -3.34
CA LYS A 59 10.54 7.47 -4.02
C LYS A 59 11.77 7.69 -4.89
N ASN A 60 12.88 7.07 -4.53
CA ASN A 60 14.17 7.22 -5.19
C ASN A 60 14.42 6.15 -6.27
N THR A 61 13.59 5.11 -6.33
CA THR A 61 13.63 4.12 -7.41
C THR A 61 12.85 4.66 -8.62
N ARG A 62 13.51 4.71 -9.78
CA ARG A 62 12.90 5.12 -11.06
C ARG A 62 12.42 3.91 -11.85
#